data_AF-A0A6G3DCJ2-F1
#
_entry.id   AF-A0A6G3DCJ2-F1
#
_cell.length_a   1.000
_cell.length_b   1.000
_cell.length_c   1.000
_cell.angle_alpha   90.00
_cell.angle_beta   90.00
_cell.angle_gamma   90.00
#
_symmetry.space_group_name_H-M   'P 1'
#
loop_
_entity.id
_entity.type
_entity.pdbx_description
1 polymer ?
#
loop_
_entity_poly.entity_id
_entity_poly.type
_entity_poly.pdbx_seq_one_letter_code
_entity_poly.pdbx_strand_id
1 'polypeptide(L)'
;MSETPVKQQNTAAFYGQAVASFAVAMGATAIGIYQLEADAWVRAFLAIAVLYLVTSAFTLAKIIRDRQEVGQIVSRVDQARLDKILVEHDPFQKPGGTPARP
;
A
#
# COMPACT_ATOMS: atom_id res chain seq x y z
N MET A 1 -6.23 -15.51 17.75
CA MET A 1 -6.16 -16.08 16.40
C MET A 1 -5.17 -15.22 15.62
N SER A 2 -3.98 -15.74 15.36
CA SER A 2 -2.89 -15.00 14.72
C SER A 2 -3.21 -14.80 13.25
N GLU A 3 -3.61 -13.59 12.86
CA GLU A 3 -3.64 -13.20 11.46
C GLU A 3 -2.19 -13.05 11.01
N THR A 4 -1.65 -14.10 10.41
CA THR A 4 -0.37 -14.05 9.71
C THR A 4 -0.52 -12.96 8.63
N PRO A 5 0.25 -11.86 8.66
CA PRO A 5 0.18 -10.89 7.59
C PRO A 5 0.71 -11.59 6.36
N VAL A 6 -0.19 -11.96 5.45
CA VAL A 6 0.18 -12.46 4.13
C VAL A 6 0.94 -11.33 3.47
N LYS A 7 2.27 -11.38 3.54
CA LYS A 7 3.16 -10.49 2.83
C LYS A 7 2.97 -10.82 1.35
N GLN A 8 1.97 -10.18 0.75
CA GLN A 8 1.62 -10.37 -0.65
C GLN A 8 2.75 -9.80 -1.49
N GLN A 9 3.77 -10.62 -1.72
CA GLN A 9 4.84 -10.34 -2.67
C GLN A 9 4.20 -10.38 -4.05
N ASN A 10 3.71 -9.24 -4.52
CA ASN A 10 3.42 -9.08 -5.94
C ASN A 10 4.71 -9.38 -6.70
N THR A 11 4.80 -10.56 -7.31
CA THR A 11 5.90 -10.95 -8.20
C THR A 11 6.05 -9.87 -9.26
N ALA A 12 7.29 -9.47 -9.58
CA ALA A 12 7.60 -8.40 -10.54
C ALA A 12 6.85 -8.56 -11.90
N ALA A 13 6.50 -9.79 -12.26
CA ALA A 13 5.65 -10.12 -13.39
C ALA A 13 4.26 -9.47 -13.35
N PHE A 14 3.56 -9.49 -12.21
CA PHE A 14 2.23 -8.87 -12.06
C PHE A 14 2.29 -7.35 -12.14
N TYR A 15 3.37 -6.74 -11.64
CA TYR A 15 3.61 -5.31 -11.82
C TYR A 15 3.81 -4.94 -13.29
N GLY A 16 4.65 -5.70 -14.01
CA GLY A 16 4.85 -5.51 -15.44
C GLY A 16 3.56 -5.65 -16.25
N GLN A 17 2.74 -6.66 -15.93
CA GLN A 17 1.41 -6.83 -16.55
C GLN A 17 0.51 -5.62 -16.29
N ALA A 18 0.43 -5.14 -15.04
CA ALA A 18 -0.40 -3.98 -14.71
C ALA A 18 0.02 -2.72 -15.49
N VAL A 19 1.33 -2.46 -15.60
CA VAL A 19 1.86 -1.34 -16.39
C VAL A 19 1.55 -1.52 -17.88
N ALA A 20 1.71 -2.72 -18.42
CA ALA A 20 1.38 -3.01 -19.81
C ALA A 20 -0.11 -2.85 -20.10
N SER A 21 -1.00 -3.40 -19.26
CA SER A 21 -2.45 -3.24 -19.39
C SER A 21 -2.87 -1.77 -19.29
N PHE A 22 -2.27 -1.01 -18.39
CA PHE A 22 -2.52 0.43 -18.29
C PHE A 22 -2.08 1.18 -19.55
N ALA A 23 -0.90 0.88 -20.10
CA ALA A 23 -0.41 1.50 -21.33
C ALA A 23 -1.33 1.18 -22.53
N VAL A 24 -1.79 -0.07 -22.65
CA VAL A 24 -2.75 -0.47 -23.70
C VAL A 24 -4.07 0.26 -23.54
N ALA A 25 -4.62 0.34 -22.33
CA ALA A 25 -5.87 1.05 -22.06
C ALA A 25 -5.74 2.55 -22.38
N MET A 26 -4.66 3.19 -21.95
CA MET A 26 -4.39 4.61 -22.23
C MET A 26 -4.23 4.88 -23.73
N GLY A 27 -3.53 4.00 -24.44
CA GLY A 27 -3.41 4.06 -25.90
C GLY A 27 -4.77 3.90 -26.60
N ALA A 28 -5.58 2.92 -26.18
CA ALA A 28 -6.92 2.71 -26.72
C ALA A 28 -7.83 3.93 -26.49
N THR A 29 -7.77 4.57 -25.31
CA THR A 29 -8.50 5.81 -25.05
C THR A 29 -8.02 6.94 -25.95
N ALA A 30 -6.71 7.12 -26.13
CA ALA A 30 -6.16 8.16 -27.01
C ALA A 30 -6.58 7.95 -28.47
N ILE A 31 -6.55 6.72 -28.97
CA ILE A 31 -7.04 6.36 -30.32
C ILE A 31 -8.54 6.63 -30.42
N GLY A 32 -9.32 6.28 -29.38
CA GLY A 32 -10.76 6.56 -29.32
C GLY A 32 -11.06 8.06 -29.42
N ILE A 33 -10.31 8.91 -28.71
CA ILE A 33 -10.45 10.37 -28.80
C ILE A 33 -10.07 10.88 -30.20
N TYR A 34 -9.04 10.29 -30.82
CA TYR A 34 -8.63 10.68 -32.18
C TYR A 34 -9.68 10.32 -33.24
N GLN A 35 -10.27 9.13 -33.15
CA GLN A 35 -11.31 8.64 -34.06
C GLN A 35 -12.69 9.27 -33.81
N LEU A 36 -12.92 9.88 -32.65
CA LEU A 36 -14.20 10.46 -32.29
C LEU A 36 -14.55 11.63 -33.22
N GLU A 37 -15.65 11.54 -33.98
CA GLU A 37 -16.19 12.65 -34.77
C GLU A 37 -16.69 13.76 -33.83
N ALA A 38 -15.79 14.67 -33.48
CA ALA A 38 -16.03 15.80 -32.60
C ALA A 38 -15.11 16.96 -33.00
N ASP A 39 -15.49 18.16 -32.60
CA ASP A 39 -14.68 19.36 -32.82
C ASP A 39 -13.29 19.22 -32.15
N ALA A 40 -12.27 19.84 -32.77
CA ALA A 40 -10.91 19.81 -32.27
C ALA A 40 -10.80 20.29 -30.81
N TRP A 41 -11.62 21.28 -30.44
CA TRP A 41 -11.67 21.79 -29.06
C TRP A 41 -12.16 20.73 -28.07
N VAL A 42 -13.20 19.98 -28.43
CA VAL A 42 -13.77 18.92 -27.58
C VAL A 42 -12.75 17.79 -27.41
N ARG A 43 -12.06 17.40 -28.50
CA ARG A 43 -10.99 16.40 -28.44
C ARG A 43 -9.85 16.84 -27.51
N ALA A 44 -9.43 18.10 -27.60
CA ALA A 44 -8.38 18.65 -26.74
C ALA A 44 -8.80 18.68 -25.26
N PHE A 45 -10.04 19.09 -24.97
CA PHE A 45 -10.60 19.05 -23.62
C PHE A 45 -10.60 17.63 -23.04
N LEU A 46 -11.07 16.64 -23.82
CA LEU A 46 -11.07 15.23 -23.39
C LEU A 46 -9.65 14.71 -23.15
N ALA A 47 -8.69 15.06 -24.02
CA ALA A 47 -7.30 14.66 -23.83
C ALA A 47 -6.72 15.21 -22.52
N ILE A 48 -6.92 16.51 -22.23
CA ILE A 48 -6.46 17.12 -20.98
C ILE A 48 -7.19 16.52 -19.77
N ALA A 49 -8.50 16.30 -19.86
CA ALA A 49 -9.29 15.70 -18.79
C ALA A 49 -8.79 14.30 -18.43
N VAL A 50 -8.51 13.45 -19.43
CA VAL A 50 -7.95 12.11 -19.22
C VAL A 50 -6.56 12.20 -18.56
N LEU A 51 -5.66 13.05 -19.07
CA LEU A 51 -4.32 13.21 -18.51
C LEU A 51 -4.37 13.68 -17.04
N TYR A 52 -5.21 14.66 -16.73
CA TYR A 52 -5.36 15.18 -15.38
C TYR A 52 -6.00 14.16 -14.43
N LEU A 53 -7.02 13.43 -14.90
CA LEU A 53 -7.67 12.37 -14.13
C LEU A 53 -6.69 11.26 -13.76
N VAL A 54 -5.90 10.79 -14.74
CA VAL A 54 -4.86 9.77 -14.53
C VAL A 54 -3.81 10.25 -13.52
N THR A 55 -3.32 11.48 -13.67
CA THR A 55 -2.33 12.06 -12.76
C THR A 55 -2.88 12.17 -11.33
N SER A 56 -4.12 12.61 -11.18
CA SER A 56 -4.80 12.73 -9.89
C SER A 56 -5.04 11.37 -9.25
N ALA A 57 -5.45 10.36 -10.04
CA ALA A 57 -5.65 8.99 -9.56
C ALA A 57 -4.33 8.39 -9.03
N PHE A 58 -3.21 8.58 -9.73
CA PHE A 58 -1.90 8.12 -9.24
C PHE A 58 -1.46 8.86 -7.98
N THR A 59 -1.70 10.16 -7.89
CA THR A 59 -1.40 10.95 -6.68
C THR A 59 -2.21 10.43 -5.49
N LEU A 60 -3.52 10.21 -5.69
CA LEU A 60 -4.40 9.66 -4.67
C LEU A 60 -3.97 8.25 -4.25
N ALA A 61 -3.62 7.38 -5.21
CA ALA A 61 -3.12 6.04 -4.94
C ALA A 61 -1.83 6.06 -4.11
N LYS A 62 -0.90 6.98 -4.40
CA LYS A 62 0.30 7.19 -3.58
C LYS A 62 -0.07 7.59 -2.17
N ILE A 63 -0.90 8.62 -1.99
CA ILE A 63 -1.33 9.10 -0.65
C ILE A 63 -1.97 7.97 0.17
N ILE A 64 -2.83 7.16 -0.45
CA ILE A 64 -3.47 6.02 0.23
C ILE A 64 -2.42 4.98 0.64
N ARG A 65 -1.50 4.63 -0.25
CA ARG A 65 -0.40 3.69 0.04
C ARG A 65 0.51 4.21 1.15
N ASP A 66 0.93 5.47 1.06
CA ASP A 66 1.81 6.11 2.05
C ASP A 66 1.13 6.10 3.43
N ARG A 67 -0.18 6.35 3.51
CA ARG A 67 -0.96 6.24 4.75
C ARG A 67 -1.00 4.82 5.32
N GLN A 68 -1.13 3.80 4.46
CA GLN A 68 -1.09 2.39 4.88
C GLN A 68 0.30 2.00 5.41
N GLU A 69 1.37 2.45 4.76
CA GLU A 69 2.75 2.20 5.19
C GLU A 69 3.04 2.86 6.56
N VAL A 70 2.61 4.10 6.78
CA VAL A 70 2.74 4.78 8.08
C VAL A 70 2.00 4.03 9.18
N GLY A 71 0.76 3.59 8.94
CA GLY A 71 -0.02 2.83 9.93
C GLY A 71 0.63 1.49 10.31
N GLN A 72 1.24 0.80 9.33
CA GLN A 72 1.97 -0.44 9.59
C GLN A 72 3.25 -0.23 10.41
N ILE A 73 3.97 0.88 10.21
CA ILE A 73 5.20 1.18 10.95
C ILE A 73 4.89 1.49 12.41
N VAL A 74 3.88 2.32 12.68
CA VAL A 74 3.47 2.69 14.05
C VAL A 74 3.07 1.45 14.85
N SER A 75 2.28 0.55 14.26
CA SER A 75 1.86 -0.70 14.92
C SER A 75 3.04 -1.59 15.32
N ARG A 76 4.10 -1.69 14.50
CA ARG A 76 5.31 -2.47 14.85
C ARG A 76 6.11 -1.85 15.99
N VAL A 77 6.19 -0.53 16.03
CA VAL A 77 6.89 0.18 17.12
C VAL A 77 6.13 0.03 18.43
N ASP A 78 4.80 0.13 18.39
CA ASP A 78 3.95 -0.08 19.57
C ASP A 78 4.07 -1.52 20.07
N GLN A 79 4.06 -2.52 19.18
CA GLN A 79 4.29 -3.92 19.60
C GLN A 79 5.68 -4.13 20.19
N ALA A 80 6.75 -3.59 19.58
CA ALA A 80 8.09 -3.70 20.14
C ALA A 80 8.23 -3.00 21.51
N ARG A 81 7.53 -1.88 21.71
CA ARG A 81 7.49 -1.19 23.02
C ARG A 81 6.69 -1.96 24.04
N LEU A 82 5.53 -2.51 23.66
CA LEU A 82 4.70 -3.34 24.52
C LEU A 82 5.45 -4.61 24.92
N ASP A 83 6.11 -5.29 23.98
CA ASP A 83 6.97 -6.45 24.24
C ASP A 83 8.09 -6.10 25.22
N LYS A 84 8.73 -4.93 25.05
CA LYS A 84 9.76 -4.47 25.99
C LYS A 84 9.21 -4.25 27.39
N ILE A 85 8.05 -3.60 27.52
CA ILE A 85 7.39 -3.37 28.82
C ILE A 85 6.95 -4.70 29.46
N LEU A 86 6.42 -5.64 28.66
CA LEU A 86 6.08 -7.01 29.11
C LEU A 86 7.30 -7.80 29.57
N VAL A 87 8.47 -7.59 28.96
CA VAL A 87 9.73 -8.24 29.38
C VAL A 87 10.34 -7.57 30.61
N GLU A 88 10.29 -6.23 30.72
CA GLU A 88 10.76 -5.48 31.90
C GLU A 88 9.81 -5.64 33.11
N HIS A 89 8.53 -5.92 32.88
CA HIS A 89 7.57 -6.31 33.91
C HIS A 89 7.19 -7.78 33.73
N ASP A 90 8.03 -8.68 34.23
CA ASP A 90 7.70 -10.10 34.40
C ASP A 90 7.06 -10.32 35.78
N PRO A 91 5.72 -10.30 35.90
CA PRO A 91 5.02 -10.46 37.18
C PRO A 91 5.14 -11.87 37.79
N PHE A 92 5.85 -12.81 37.14
CA PHE A 92 5.99 -14.19 37.60
C PHE A 92 7.35 -14.51 38.25
N GLN A 93 8.27 -13.55 38.39
CA GLN A 93 9.38 -13.69 39.33
C GLN A 93 8.87 -13.54 40.77
N LYS A 94 8.35 -14.65 41.31
CA LYS A 94 8.00 -14.80 42.73
C LYS A 94 9.27 -14.61 43.58
N PRO A 95 9.29 -13.70 44.58
CA PRO A 95 10.38 -13.66 45.54
C PRO A 95 10.24 -14.90 46.44
N GLY A 96 11.18 -15.85 46.32
CA GLY A 96 11.26 -17.00 47.22
C GLY A 96 11.31 -18.36 46.51
N GLY A 97 12.31 -18.57 45.67
CA GLY A 97 12.84 -19.91 45.40
C GLY A 97 14.00 -20.17 46.35
N THR A 98 13.72 -20.63 47.57
CA THR A 98 14.75 -21.16 48.48
C THR A 98 15.51 -22.28 47.74
N PRO A 99 16.83 -22.25 47.63
CA PRO A 99 17.57 -23.37 47.07
C PRO A 99 17.48 -24.54 48.04
N ALA A 100 16.64 -25.52 47.71
CA ALA A 100 16.76 -26.85 48.27
C ALA A 100 18.05 -27.47 47.68
N ARG A 101 19.13 -27.45 48.46
CA ARG A 101 20.26 -28.37 48.26
C ARG A 101 20.32 -29.30 49.47
N PRO A 102 20.56 -30.61 49.23
CA PRO A 102 20.66 -31.62 50.29
C PRO A 102 21.89 -31.41 51.18
#